data_AF-A0A940T804-F1
#
_entry.id   AF-A0A940T804-F1
#
_cell.length_a   1.000
_cell.length_b   1.000
_cell.length_c   1.000
_cell.angle_alpha   90.00
_cell.angle_beta   90.00
_cell.angle_gamma   90.00
#
_symmetry.space_group_name_H-M   'P 1'
#
loop_
_entity.id
_entity.type
_entity.pdbx_description
1 polymer ?
#
loop_
_entity_poly.entity_id
_entity_poly.type
_entity_poly.pdbx_seq_one_letter_code
_entity_poly.pdbx_strand_id
1 'polypeptide(L)'
;MIKKIMLLAVALLQMAGASAADSDTLTVRIKGMRCGECAHKVKTALRQDKGVKDIVFNLERRTATISYDPAATSTDSICARLTKTKRYKATPYSKNDIIHRGIDFRMDDMHCQKCADRIMGRLGKLEGIDSMSPHLDKHYMFIRYNANRTCKDSIRTAINKLGYTPVNYYTSNKIGFAYYNIPSGTVAPEAIDAILALDAVDDVNINTRRKTMAVTYFCKELTAEQLLEAIHKAGINAVVPPPHKCTEEQK
;
A
#
# COMPACT_ATOMS: atom_id res chain seq x y z
N MET A 1 -42.14 -35.29 -65.78
CA MET A 1 -43.12 -34.18 -65.62
C MET A 1 -42.93 -33.65 -64.19
N ILE A 2 -42.10 -32.63 -63.96
CA ILE A 2 -42.31 -31.18 -64.15
C ILE A 2 -43.39 -30.59 -63.20
N LYS A 3 -42.93 -29.62 -62.38
CA LYS A 3 -43.62 -28.54 -61.59
C LYS A 3 -44.00 -28.89 -60.14
N LYS A 4 -43.80 -28.04 -59.12
CA LYS A 4 -43.23 -26.67 -58.92
C LYS A 4 -43.07 -26.49 -57.38
N ILE A 5 -41.91 -26.09 -56.87
CA ILE A 5 -41.59 -24.75 -56.29
C ILE A 5 -42.63 -24.21 -55.29
N MET A 6 -42.28 -24.08 -54.00
CA MET A 6 -42.12 -22.77 -53.30
C MET A 6 -41.66 -22.92 -51.84
N LEU A 7 -40.61 -22.15 -51.54
CA LEU A 7 -40.06 -21.62 -50.28
C LEU A 7 -40.86 -21.83 -48.98
N LEU A 8 -40.15 -22.13 -47.88
CA LEU A 8 -39.92 -21.16 -46.80
C LEU A 8 -38.82 -21.61 -45.83
N ALA A 9 -37.88 -20.70 -45.59
CA ALA A 9 -36.78 -20.83 -44.63
C ALA A 9 -37.25 -20.49 -43.21
N VAL A 10 -36.75 -21.21 -42.21
CA VAL A 10 -36.49 -20.64 -40.87
C VAL A 10 -35.24 -21.31 -40.30
N ALA A 11 -34.12 -20.59 -40.37
CA ALA A 11 -32.95 -20.85 -39.54
C ALA A 11 -33.26 -20.31 -38.12
N LEU A 12 -33.39 -21.20 -37.14
CA LEU A 12 -33.41 -20.81 -35.73
C LEU A 12 -31.97 -20.70 -35.23
N LEU A 13 -31.39 -19.52 -35.42
CA LEU A 13 -30.20 -19.08 -34.69
C LEU A 13 -30.69 -18.63 -33.30
N GLN A 14 -30.56 -19.48 -32.28
CA GLN A 14 -30.73 -19.03 -30.90
C GLN A 14 -29.50 -18.21 -30.51
N MET A 15 -29.65 -16.89 -30.51
CA MET A 15 -28.72 -16.00 -29.82
C MET A 15 -29.06 -16.07 -28.32
N ALA A 16 -28.21 -16.72 -27.55
CA ALA A 16 -28.13 -16.49 -26.11
C ALA A 16 -27.58 -15.07 -25.89
N GLY A 17 -28.48 -14.10 -25.83
CA GLY A 17 -28.15 -12.78 -25.32
C GLY A 17 -27.80 -12.90 -23.84
N ALA A 18 -26.51 -12.88 -23.51
CA ALA A 18 -26.09 -12.56 -22.16
C ALA A 18 -26.56 -11.12 -21.89
N SER A 19 -27.63 -10.97 -21.11
CA SER A 19 -28.05 -9.67 -20.60
C SER A 19 -26.89 -9.13 -19.76
N ALA A 20 -26.25 -8.07 -20.25
CA ALA A 20 -25.38 -7.24 -19.44
C ALA A 20 -26.27 -6.69 -18.31
N ALA A 21 -26.22 -7.33 -17.15
CA ALA A 21 -27.02 -6.94 -16.01
C ALA A 21 -26.68 -5.50 -15.65
N ASP A 22 -27.63 -4.58 -15.88
CA ASP A 22 -27.51 -3.15 -15.62
C ASP A 22 -26.85 -2.94 -14.25
N SER A 23 -25.68 -2.32 -14.23
CA SER A 23 -24.88 -2.20 -13.02
C SER A 23 -24.29 -0.81 -12.93
N ASP A 24 -24.68 -0.10 -11.89
CA ASP A 24 -24.13 1.21 -11.55
C ASP A 24 -22.91 1.05 -10.65
N THR A 25 -22.11 2.11 -10.58
CA THR A 25 -20.95 2.18 -9.68
C THR A 25 -21.04 3.35 -8.73
N LEU A 26 -20.75 3.08 -7.46
CA LEU A 26 -20.66 4.07 -6.40
C LEU A 26 -19.27 4.00 -5.80
N THR A 27 -18.55 5.13 -5.74
CA THR A 27 -17.32 5.21 -4.95
C THR A 27 -17.56 6.02 -3.68
N VAL A 28 -17.30 5.40 -2.54
CA VAL A 28 -17.41 6.03 -1.22
C VAL A 28 -16.07 6.06 -0.50
N ARG A 29 -15.81 7.14 0.22
CA ARG A 29 -14.77 7.21 1.24
C ARG A 29 -15.32 6.65 2.53
N ILE A 30 -14.59 5.72 3.15
CA ILE A 30 -15.02 5.01 4.35
C ILE A 30 -14.12 5.39 5.52
N LYS A 31 -14.58 6.33 6.36
CA LYS A 31 -13.91 6.64 7.63
C LYS A 31 -13.98 5.41 8.54
N GLY A 32 -12.86 5.08 9.19
CA GLY A 32 -12.72 3.90 10.04
C GLY A 32 -12.11 2.68 9.34
N MET A 33 -12.07 2.65 8.00
CA MET A 33 -11.40 1.58 7.25
C MET A 33 -9.89 1.85 7.16
N ARG A 34 -9.11 1.22 8.04
CA ARG A 34 -7.66 1.51 8.18
C ARG A 34 -6.73 0.39 7.69
N CYS A 35 -7.18 -0.86 7.70
CA CYS A 35 -6.38 -2.04 7.33
C CYS A 35 -7.21 -3.04 6.51
N GLY A 36 -6.57 -4.10 6.02
CA GLY A 36 -7.22 -5.18 5.25
C GLY A 36 -8.37 -5.84 6.01
N GLU A 37 -8.21 -6.10 7.31
CA GLU A 37 -9.26 -6.65 8.17
C GLU A 37 -10.48 -5.71 8.28
N CYS A 38 -10.25 -4.39 8.31
CA CYS A 38 -11.36 -3.43 8.27
C CYS A 38 -12.08 -3.48 6.91
N ALA A 39 -11.34 -3.60 5.81
CA ALA A 39 -11.92 -3.73 4.48
C ALA A 39 -12.72 -5.04 4.34
N HIS A 40 -12.23 -6.13 4.93
CA HIS A 40 -12.98 -7.39 5.00
C HIS A 40 -14.32 -7.22 5.74
N LYS A 41 -14.32 -6.56 6.91
CA LYS A 41 -15.56 -6.25 7.66
C LYS A 41 -16.54 -5.39 6.86
N VAL A 42 -16.04 -4.38 6.15
CA VAL A 42 -16.83 -3.56 5.23
C VAL A 42 -17.43 -4.43 4.11
N LYS A 43 -16.62 -5.30 3.50
CA LYS A 43 -17.05 -6.23 2.44
C LYS A 43 -18.16 -7.15 2.93
N THR A 44 -17.99 -7.75 4.10
CA THR A 44 -18.98 -8.64 4.72
C THR A 44 -20.28 -7.92 5.02
N ALA A 45 -20.22 -6.69 5.54
CA ALA A 45 -21.41 -5.89 5.76
C ALA A 45 -22.17 -5.62 4.46
N LEU A 46 -21.47 -5.18 3.40
CA LEU A 46 -22.06 -4.82 2.12
C LEU A 46 -22.59 -6.01 1.31
N ARG A 47 -21.93 -7.17 1.37
CA ARG A 47 -22.38 -8.40 0.67
C ARG A 47 -23.70 -8.97 1.18
N GLN A 48 -24.19 -8.51 2.34
CA GLN A 48 -25.54 -8.84 2.80
C GLN A 48 -26.64 -8.12 2.00
N ASP A 49 -26.26 -7.14 1.18
CA ASP A 49 -27.16 -6.50 0.23
C ASP A 49 -27.16 -7.30 -1.08
N LYS A 50 -28.32 -7.84 -1.46
CA LYS A 50 -28.48 -8.64 -2.68
C LYS A 50 -28.26 -7.83 -3.96
N GLY A 51 -28.36 -6.50 -3.89
CA GLY A 51 -28.07 -5.61 -5.02
C GLY A 51 -26.59 -5.34 -5.21
N VAL A 52 -25.71 -5.65 -4.23
CA VAL A 52 -24.26 -5.43 -4.37
C VAL A 52 -23.61 -6.59 -5.15
N LYS A 53 -22.99 -6.28 -6.29
CA LYS A 53 -22.35 -7.24 -7.20
C LYS A 53 -20.86 -7.43 -6.87
N ASP A 54 -20.11 -6.33 -6.77
CA ASP A 54 -18.68 -6.37 -6.48
C ASP A 54 -18.20 -5.15 -5.68
N ILE A 55 -17.07 -5.30 -4.99
CA ILE A 55 -16.46 -4.26 -4.15
C ILE A 55 -14.94 -4.29 -4.31
N VAL A 56 -14.39 -3.20 -4.83
CA VAL A 56 -12.94 -2.96 -4.96
C VAL A 56 -12.51 -1.92 -3.95
N PHE A 57 -11.49 -2.23 -3.16
CA PHE A 57 -10.98 -1.34 -2.12
C PHE A 57 -9.69 -0.63 -2.55
N ASN A 58 -9.55 0.62 -2.10
CA ASN A 58 -8.28 1.33 -2.11
C ASN A 58 -7.95 1.75 -0.67
N LEU A 59 -7.02 1.03 -0.03
CA LEU A 59 -6.67 1.26 1.38
C LEU A 59 -5.88 2.56 1.60
N GLU A 60 -5.18 3.05 0.58
CA GLU A 60 -4.44 4.32 0.59
C GLU A 60 -5.41 5.50 0.71
N ARG A 61 -6.41 5.56 -0.16
CA ARG A 61 -7.49 6.57 -0.14
C ARG A 61 -8.60 6.26 0.85
N ARG A 62 -8.63 5.03 1.39
CA ARG A 62 -9.72 4.48 2.22
C ARG A 62 -11.07 4.57 1.51
N THR A 63 -11.09 4.19 0.23
CA THR A 63 -12.29 4.19 -0.60
C THR A 63 -12.71 2.77 -0.96
N ALA A 64 -14.00 2.61 -1.25
CA ALA A 64 -14.56 1.41 -1.85
C ALA A 64 -15.34 1.82 -3.10
N THR A 65 -15.05 1.18 -4.22
CA THR A 65 -15.84 1.25 -5.45
C THR A 65 -16.73 0.02 -5.48
N ILE A 66 -18.04 0.27 -5.49
CA ILE A 66 -19.09 -0.73 -5.32
C ILE A 66 -19.86 -0.79 -6.63
N SER A 67 -19.88 -1.95 -7.27
CA SER A 67 -20.79 -2.25 -8.37
C SER A 67 -22.09 -2.80 -7.81
N TYR A 68 -23.24 -2.26 -8.23
CA TYR A 68 -24.54 -2.65 -7.72
C TYR A 68 -25.61 -2.64 -8.80
N ASP A 69 -26.69 -3.39 -8.59
CA ASP A 69 -27.91 -3.35 -9.38
C ASP A 69 -28.83 -2.22 -8.87
N PRO A 70 -29.06 -1.16 -9.66
CA PRO A 70 -29.90 -0.04 -9.25
C PRO A 70 -31.39 -0.41 -9.10
N ALA A 71 -31.84 -1.53 -9.66
CA ALA A 71 -33.20 -2.04 -9.44
C ALA A 71 -33.35 -2.77 -8.09
N ALA A 72 -32.23 -3.26 -7.52
CA ALA A 72 -32.24 -4.05 -6.28
C ALA A 72 -31.78 -3.29 -5.04
N THR A 73 -30.97 -2.23 -5.20
CA THR A 73 -30.51 -1.39 -4.08
C THR A 73 -30.21 0.05 -4.53
N SER A 74 -29.98 0.93 -3.58
CA SER A 74 -29.66 2.34 -3.82
C SER A 74 -28.38 2.75 -3.10
N THR A 75 -27.77 3.86 -3.55
CA THR A 75 -26.59 4.46 -2.92
C THR A 75 -26.83 4.79 -1.45
N ASP A 76 -28.03 5.26 -1.09
CA ASP A 76 -28.43 5.55 0.29
C ASP A 76 -28.54 4.28 1.14
N SER A 77 -29.13 3.21 0.60
CA SER A 77 -29.20 1.91 1.28
C SER A 77 -27.81 1.36 1.59
N ILE A 78 -26.92 1.40 0.59
CA ILE A 78 -25.51 0.99 0.70
C ILE A 78 -24.79 1.80 1.80
N CYS A 79 -24.94 3.13 1.81
CA CYS A 79 -24.31 4.00 2.82
C CYS A 79 -24.90 3.79 4.23
N ALA A 80 -26.22 3.60 4.33
CA ALA A 80 -26.91 3.34 5.59
C ALA A 80 -26.45 2.03 6.22
N ARG A 81 -26.23 0.98 5.41
CA ARG A 81 -25.72 -0.32 5.87
C ARG A 81 -24.33 -0.21 6.50
N LEU A 82 -23.43 0.60 5.94
CA LEU A 82 -22.13 0.87 6.55
C LEU A 82 -22.27 1.63 7.87
N THR A 83 -23.18 2.60 7.93
CA THR A 83 -23.42 3.41 9.13
C THR A 83 -24.01 2.58 10.28
N LYS A 84 -24.83 1.57 9.99
CA LYS A 84 -25.40 0.63 10.99
C LYS A 84 -24.33 -0.11 11.79
N THR A 85 -23.13 -0.29 11.24
CA THR A 85 -22.00 -0.91 11.97
C THR A 85 -21.50 -0.06 13.14
N LYS A 86 -21.93 1.21 13.25
CA LYS A 86 -21.44 2.25 14.17
C LYS A 86 -19.93 2.56 14.06
N ARG A 87 -19.18 1.77 13.29
CA ARG A 87 -17.73 1.83 13.14
C ARG A 87 -17.30 2.56 11.87
N TYR A 88 -18.12 2.48 10.82
CA TYR A 88 -17.80 3.02 9.51
C TYR A 88 -18.75 4.15 9.13
N LYS A 89 -18.20 5.23 8.60
CA LYS A 89 -18.96 6.32 7.99
C LYS A 89 -18.58 6.44 6.52
N ALA A 90 -19.54 6.19 5.64
CA ALA A 90 -19.40 6.35 4.20
C ALA A 90 -19.82 7.76 3.78
N THR A 91 -19.02 8.38 2.91
CA THR A 91 -19.39 9.63 2.22
C THR A 91 -19.04 9.48 0.75
N PRO A 92 -19.72 10.19 -0.16
CA PRO A 92 -19.30 10.26 -1.56
C PRO A 92 -17.81 10.60 -1.68
N TYR A 93 -17.12 9.94 -2.59
CA TYR A 93 -15.72 10.23 -2.91
C TYR A 93 -15.62 11.20 -4.08
N SER A 94 -14.73 12.18 -3.97
CA SER A 94 -14.29 12.99 -5.10
C SER A 94 -12.78 12.90 -5.29
N LYS A 95 -12.34 12.89 -6.56
CA LYS A 95 -10.91 12.99 -6.92
C LYS A 95 -10.26 14.29 -6.44
N ASN A 96 -11.08 15.33 -6.20
CA ASN A 96 -10.63 16.62 -5.71
C ASN A 96 -10.59 16.69 -4.17
N ASP A 97 -11.05 15.64 -3.46
CA ASP A 97 -10.95 15.60 -2.01
C ASP A 97 -9.48 15.64 -1.55
N ILE A 98 -9.24 16.25 -0.40
CA ILE A 98 -7.97 16.14 0.30
C ILE A 98 -8.07 14.97 1.30
N ILE A 99 -7.25 13.95 1.09
CA ILE A 99 -7.21 12.75 1.93
C ILE A 99 -5.85 12.73 2.63
N HIS A 100 -5.74 13.42 3.76
CA HIS A 100 -4.53 13.40 4.56
C HIS A 100 -4.24 11.99 5.11
N ARG A 101 -3.02 11.53 4.85
CA ARG A 101 -2.41 10.35 5.42
C ARG A 101 -1.07 10.75 6.03
N GLY A 102 -0.66 9.99 7.04
CA GLY A 102 0.65 10.12 7.67
C GLY A 102 1.40 8.80 7.52
N ILE A 103 2.70 8.90 7.32
CA ILE A 103 3.62 7.76 7.33
C ILE A 103 4.91 8.15 8.03
N ASP A 104 5.45 7.23 8.80
CA ASP A 104 6.78 7.36 9.40
C ASP A 104 7.74 6.42 8.67
N PHE A 105 8.83 6.97 8.13
CA PHE A 105 9.92 6.18 7.57
C PHE A 105 11.15 6.26 8.45
N ARG A 106 11.63 5.11 8.92
CA ARG A 106 12.95 4.97 9.55
C ARG A 106 14.00 4.87 8.46
N MET A 107 15.09 5.61 8.63
CA MET A 107 16.23 5.70 7.73
C MET A 107 17.48 5.81 8.58
N ASP A 108 18.13 4.68 8.89
CA ASP A 108 19.33 4.68 9.74
C ASP A 108 20.44 5.56 9.14
N ASP A 109 20.48 5.67 7.80
CA ASP A 109 21.40 6.56 7.07
C ASP A 109 21.18 8.07 7.32
N MET A 110 20.09 8.49 7.98
CA MET A 110 19.77 9.89 8.27
C MET A 110 20.34 10.31 9.63
N HIS A 111 21.60 10.75 9.64
CA HIS A 111 22.36 11.03 10.87
C HIS A 111 22.43 12.50 11.27
N CYS A 112 22.11 13.45 10.38
CA CYS A 112 22.25 14.88 10.66
C CYS A 112 21.17 15.73 9.98
N GLN A 113 21.10 17.01 10.35
CA GLN A 113 20.14 17.94 9.79
C GLN A 113 20.29 18.12 8.28
N LYS A 114 21.53 18.14 7.75
CA LYS A 114 21.79 18.23 6.30
C LYS A 114 21.19 17.05 5.54
N CYS A 115 21.22 15.84 6.12
CA CYS A 115 20.57 14.67 5.54
C CYS A 115 19.04 14.86 5.46
N ALA A 116 18.43 15.33 6.56
CA ALA A 116 17.01 15.63 6.60
C ALA A 116 16.61 16.72 5.61
N ASP A 117 17.35 17.83 5.54
CA ASP A 117 17.11 18.94 4.61
C ASP A 117 17.16 18.47 3.15
N ARG A 118 18.08 17.58 2.81
CA ARG A 118 18.16 16.98 1.47
C ARG A 118 16.92 16.15 1.12
N ILE A 119 16.42 15.37 2.08
CA ILE A 119 15.19 14.58 1.90
C ILE A 119 14.00 15.52 1.74
N MET A 120 13.84 16.49 2.64
CA MET A 120 12.76 17.47 2.61
C MET A 120 12.77 18.28 1.31
N GLY A 121 13.94 18.74 0.84
CA GLY A 121 14.07 19.48 -0.41
C GLY A 121 13.68 18.68 -1.66
N ARG A 122 13.84 17.35 -1.63
CA ARG A 122 13.37 16.46 -2.72
C ARG A 122 11.88 16.19 -2.61
N LEU A 123 11.40 15.83 -1.43
CA LEU A 123 10.00 15.47 -1.19
C LEU A 123 9.07 16.68 -1.32
N GLY A 124 9.51 17.88 -0.94
CA GLY A 124 8.75 19.12 -1.12
C GLY A 124 8.46 19.46 -2.59
N LYS A 125 9.12 18.79 -3.55
CA LYS A 125 8.84 18.91 -5.00
C LYS A 125 7.85 17.87 -5.50
N LEU A 126 7.46 16.89 -4.69
CA LEU A 126 6.48 15.88 -5.06
C LEU A 126 5.07 16.43 -4.82
N GLU A 127 4.22 16.33 -5.84
CA GLU A 127 2.80 16.65 -5.71
C GLU A 127 2.19 15.81 -4.58
N GLY A 128 1.39 16.45 -3.74
CA GLY A 128 0.67 15.78 -2.66
C GLY A 128 1.42 15.65 -1.34
N ILE A 129 2.70 16.03 -1.24
CA ILE A 129 3.32 16.21 0.07
C ILE A 129 2.74 17.46 0.74
N ASP A 130 2.35 17.33 2.00
CA ASP A 130 1.67 18.37 2.76
C ASP A 130 2.55 18.90 3.90
N SER A 131 3.17 18.01 4.69
CA SER A 131 4.15 18.41 5.70
C SER A 131 5.14 17.30 6.01
N MET A 132 6.33 17.65 6.52
CA MET A 132 7.36 16.71 6.93
C MET A 132 7.93 17.11 8.30
N SER A 133 8.29 16.12 9.12
CA SER A 133 8.93 16.34 10.42
C SER A 133 10.06 15.31 10.62
N PRO A 134 11.33 15.72 10.48
CA PRO A 134 12.47 14.85 10.75
C PRO A 134 12.72 14.68 12.25
N HIS A 135 13.09 13.47 12.65
CA HIS A 135 13.47 13.09 14.01
C HIS A 135 14.83 12.39 13.96
N LEU A 136 15.89 13.17 14.15
CA LEU A 136 17.28 12.71 14.00
C LEU A 136 17.71 11.79 15.15
N ASP A 137 17.16 11.99 16.36
CA ASP A 137 17.41 11.19 17.55
C ASP A 137 17.02 9.71 17.37
N LYS A 138 15.98 9.47 16.58
CA LYS A 138 15.41 8.14 16.32
C LYS A 138 15.50 7.73 14.85
N HIS A 139 16.22 8.50 14.04
CA HIS A 139 16.46 8.25 12.62
C HIS A 139 15.18 8.02 11.81
N TYR A 140 14.11 8.78 12.04
CA TYR A 140 12.88 8.67 11.24
C TYR A 140 12.32 10.01 10.79
N MET A 141 11.44 10.00 9.79
CA MET A 141 10.74 11.19 9.32
C MET A 141 9.25 10.89 9.22
N PHE A 142 8.43 11.70 9.90
CA PHE A 142 6.99 11.74 9.69
C PHE A 142 6.69 12.55 8.43
N ILE A 143 5.83 12.02 7.55
CA ILE A 143 5.42 12.64 6.30
C ILE A 143 3.90 12.61 6.23
N ARG A 144 3.30 13.80 6.16
CA ARG A 144 1.87 13.98 5.86
C ARG A 144 1.70 14.24 4.38
N TYR A 145 0.78 13.53 3.74
CA TYR A 145 0.53 13.63 2.30
C TYR A 145 -0.95 13.46 1.95
N ASN A 146 -1.34 13.93 0.77
CA ASN A 146 -2.64 13.72 0.17
C ASN A 146 -2.65 12.43 -0.65
N ALA A 147 -3.38 11.41 -0.17
CA ALA A 147 -3.51 10.11 -0.81
C ALA A 147 -4.22 10.12 -2.18
N ASN A 148 -4.84 11.23 -2.57
CA ASN A 148 -5.36 11.41 -3.92
C ASN A 148 -4.29 11.85 -4.94
N ARG A 149 -3.11 12.29 -4.46
CA ARG A 149 -2.06 12.88 -5.30
C ARG A 149 -0.76 12.09 -5.28
N THR A 150 -0.46 11.44 -4.16
CA THR A 150 0.72 10.58 -4.01
C THR A 150 0.41 9.40 -3.08
N CYS A 151 1.33 8.46 -2.99
CA CYS A 151 1.22 7.27 -2.14
C CYS A 151 2.56 6.94 -1.50
N LYS A 152 2.52 6.06 -0.49
CA LYS A 152 3.69 5.54 0.22
C LYS A 152 4.83 5.11 -0.72
N ASP A 153 4.52 4.37 -1.78
CA ASP A 153 5.55 3.82 -2.69
C ASP A 153 6.24 4.89 -3.53
N SER A 154 5.49 5.90 -3.99
CA SER A 154 6.06 7.07 -4.69
C SER A 154 7.01 7.86 -3.79
N ILE A 155 6.62 8.05 -2.53
CA ILE A 155 7.46 8.73 -1.51
C ILE A 155 8.72 7.91 -1.23
N ARG A 156 8.56 6.61 -0.95
CA ARG A 156 9.67 5.66 -0.74
C ARG A 156 10.64 5.67 -1.92
N THR A 157 10.12 5.63 -3.14
CA THR A 157 10.91 5.66 -4.37
C THR A 157 11.74 6.94 -4.48
N ALA A 158 11.15 8.09 -4.14
CA ALA A 158 11.86 9.37 -4.18
C ALA A 158 13.00 9.43 -3.15
N ILE A 159 12.78 8.87 -1.96
CA ILE A 159 13.81 8.75 -0.91
C ILE A 159 14.91 7.75 -1.34
N ASN A 160 14.55 6.59 -1.90
CA ASN A 160 15.49 5.61 -2.45
C ASN A 160 16.41 6.24 -3.51
N LYS A 161 15.86 7.07 -4.40
CA LYS A 161 16.64 7.78 -5.43
C LYS A 161 17.70 8.74 -4.86
N LEU A 162 17.49 9.26 -3.64
CA LEU A 162 18.50 10.07 -2.94
C LEU A 162 19.64 9.24 -2.34
N GLY A 163 19.45 7.92 -2.20
CA GLY A 163 20.42 7.01 -1.60
C GLY A 163 20.18 6.72 -0.12
N TYR A 164 18.93 6.78 0.34
CA TYR A 164 18.51 6.28 1.65
C TYR A 164 17.74 4.97 1.50
N THR A 165 17.57 4.23 2.60
CA THR A 165 16.87 2.92 2.60
C THR A 165 15.69 2.93 3.59
N PRO A 166 14.61 3.69 3.31
CA PRO A 166 13.47 3.84 4.21
C PRO A 166 12.65 2.56 4.39
N VAL A 167 12.28 2.25 5.63
CA VAL A 167 11.25 1.25 5.99
C VAL A 167 10.29 1.84 7.01
N ASN A 168 9.14 1.20 7.23
CA ASN A 168 8.14 1.66 8.18
C ASN A 168 8.73 1.83 9.57
N TYR A 169 8.45 2.98 10.19
CA TYR A 169 8.76 3.22 11.59
C TYR A 169 7.51 3.08 12.44
N TYR A 170 7.68 2.53 13.64
CA TYR A 170 6.65 2.44 14.66
C TYR A 170 7.28 2.80 16.00
N THR A 171 6.50 3.45 16.87
CA THR A 171 6.97 3.87 18.21
C THR A 171 7.00 2.73 19.24
N SER A 172 6.57 1.52 18.88
CA SER A 172 6.48 0.39 19.80
C SER A 172 7.83 -0.26 20.02
N ASN A 173 8.16 -0.56 21.28
CA ASN A 173 9.34 -1.34 21.67
C ASN A 173 9.28 -2.83 21.27
N LYS A 174 8.16 -3.29 20.70
CA LYS A 174 8.02 -4.64 20.14
C LYS A 174 8.46 -4.73 18.68
N ILE A 175 8.82 -3.58 18.09
CA ILE A 175 9.27 -3.50 16.72
C ILE A 175 10.79 -3.31 16.71
N GLY A 176 11.45 -4.26 16.08
CA GLY A 176 12.86 -4.21 15.74
C GLY A 176 13.07 -3.52 14.39
N PHE A 177 14.27 -2.99 14.24
CA PHE A 177 14.78 -2.47 12.99
C PHE A 177 16.17 -3.06 12.77
N ALA A 178 16.44 -3.47 11.55
CA ALA A 178 17.76 -3.96 11.15
C ALA A 178 18.22 -3.26 9.88
N TYR A 179 19.50 -2.98 9.81
CA TYR A 179 20.13 -2.29 8.70
C TYR A 179 21.42 -3.01 8.31
N TYR A 180 21.60 -3.25 7.02
CA TYR A 180 22.66 -4.08 6.48
C TYR A 180 23.26 -3.46 5.22
N ASN A 181 24.57 -3.67 5.04
CA ASN A 181 25.21 -3.58 3.74
C ASN A 181 24.99 -4.89 2.97
N ILE A 182 24.83 -4.82 1.65
CA ILE A 182 24.73 -5.97 0.75
C ILE A 182 25.86 -5.85 -0.29
N PRO A 183 27.07 -6.36 -0.03
CA PRO A 183 28.24 -6.11 -0.87
C PRO A 183 28.06 -6.49 -2.35
N SER A 184 27.28 -7.55 -2.63
CA SER A 184 26.94 -7.95 -4.00
C SER A 184 26.21 -6.84 -4.76
N GLY A 185 25.36 -6.07 -4.08
CA GLY A 185 24.50 -5.04 -4.66
C GLY A 185 23.35 -5.57 -5.54
N THR A 186 23.27 -6.89 -5.73
CA THR A 186 22.25 -7.57 -6.52
C THR A 186 21.47 -8.51 -5.61
N VAL A 187 20.15 -8.42 -5.71
CA VAL A 187 19.20 -9.25 -4.95
C VAL A 187 18.12 -9.72 -5.93
N ALA A 188 17.86 -11.02 -5.95
CA ALA A 188 16.79 -11.60 -6.74
C ALA A 188 15.43 -11.16 -6.15
N PRO A 189 14.41 -10.81 -6.97
CA PRO A 189 13.10 -10.42 -6.46
C PRO A 189 12.49 -11.44 -5.49
N GLU A 190 12.65 -12.73 -5.78
CA GLU A 190 12.13 -13.84 -4.98
C GLU A 190 12.77 -13.91 -3.59
N ALA A 191 13.99 -13.40 -3.44
CA ALA A 191 14.65 -13.32 -2.14
C ALA A 191 13.98 -12.29 -1.24
N ILE A 192 13.51 -11.17 -1.80
CA ILE A 192 12.76 -10.16 -1.03
C ILE A 192 11.42 -10.73 -0.59
N ASP A 193 10.72 -11.41 -1.50
CA ASP A 193 9.44 -12.06 -1.22
C ASP A 193 9.58 -13.13 -0.12
N ALA A 194 10.67 -13.90 -0.13
CA ALA A 194 10.96 -14.89 0.91
C ALA A 194 11.12 -14.26 2.31
N ILE A 195 11.73 -13.07 2.41
CA ILE A 195 11.87 -12.35 3.69
C ILE A 195 10.55 -11.71 4.11
N LEU A 196 9.80 -11.12 3.18
CA LEU A 196 8.47 -10.57 3.45
C LEU A 196 7.44 -11.64 3.83
N ALA A 197 7.65 -12.89 3.42
CA ALA A 197 6.79 -14.02 3.78
C ALA A 197 6.99 -14.52 5.21
N LEU A 198 8.02 -14.04 5.93
CA LEU A 198 8.18 -14.32 7.35
C LEU A 198 7.13 -13.54 8.13
N ASP A 199 6.28 -14.23 8.89
CA ASP A 199 5.18 -13.61 9.67
C ASP A 199 5.64 -12.45 10.56
N ALA A 200 6.86 -12.55 11.09
CA ALA A 200 7.46 -11.55 11.96
C ALA A 200 8.07 -10.34 11.22
N VAL A 201 8.04 -10.28 9.89
CA VAL A 201 8.59 -9.17 9.09
C VAL A 201 7.45 -8.26 8.59
N ASP A 202 7.54 -6.96 8.85
CA ASP A 202 6.55 -5.96 8.41
C ASP A 202 6.93 -5.28 7.09
N ASP A 203 8.20 -4.92 6.93
CA ASP A 203 8.67 -4.14 5.79
C ASP A 203 10.12 -4.46 5.47
N VAL A 204 10.44 -4.58 4.19
CA VAL A 204 11.79 -4.77 3.68
C VAL A 204 12.00 -3.75 2.58
N ASN A 205 13.13 -3.04 2.62
CA ASN A 205 13.53 -2.17 1.53
C ASN A 205 15.01 -2.37 1.22
N ILE A 206 15.33 -2.35 -0.07
CA ILE A 206 16.68 -2.51 -0.58
C ILE A 206 16.99 -1.34 -1.51
N ASN A 207 18.12 -0.69 -1.26
CA ASN A 207 18.67 0.32 -2.13
C ASN A 207 19.90 -0.27 -2.84
N THR A 208 19.70 -0.80 -4.04
CA THR A 208 20.76 -1.44 -4.83
C THR A 208 21.89 -0.46 -5.20
N ARG A 209 21.57 0.83 -5.39
CA ARG A 209 22.56 1.88 -5.66
C ARG A 209 23.52 2.07 -4.49
N ARG A 210 23.01 2.01 -3.27
CA ARG A 210 23.80 2.17 -2.04
C ARG A 210 24.26 0.84 -1.46
N LYS A 211 23.79 -0.27 -2.02
CA LYS A 211 24.07 -1.63 -1.57
C LYS A 211 23.65 -1.82 -0.12
N THR A 212 22.44 -1.40 0.20
CA THR A 212 21.94 -1.35 1.58
C THR A 212 20.54 -1.95 1.67
N MET A 213 20.24 -2.57 2.80
CA MET A 213 18.96 -3.17 3.12
C MET A 213 18.52 -2.73 4.50
N ALA A 214 17.23 -2.44 4.63
CA ALA A 214 16.58 -2.14 5.89
C ALA A 214 15.38 -3.07 6.06
N VAL A 215 15.13 -3.47 7.31
CA VAL A 215 14.02 -4.35 7.68
C VAL A 215 13.35 -3.84 8.94
N THR A 216 12.02 -3.79 8.93
CA THR A 216 11.18 -3.60 10.11
C THR A 216 10.53 -4.94 10.45
N TYR A 217 10.65 -5.38 11.70
CA TYR A 217 10.21 -6.71 12.13
C TYR A 217 9.72 -6.71 13.58
N PHE A 218 8.99 -7.74 14.01
CA PHE A 218 8.51 -7.94 15.37
C PHE A 218 9.60 -8.63 16.20
N CYS A 219 10.35 -7.85 16.99
CA CYS A 219 11.55 -8.33 17.71
C CYS A 219 11.27 -9.30 18.87
N LYS A 220 9.99 -9.54 19.20
CA LYS A 220 9.58 -10.57 20.16
C LYS A 220 9.36 -11.94 19.53
N GLU A 221 9.19 -11.98 18.22
CA GLU A 221 8.89 -13.20 17.46
C GLU A 221 10.09 -13.65 16.61
N LEU A 222 10.97 -12.71 16.26
CA LEU A 222 12.18 -12.95 15.46
C LEU A 222 13.34 -12.11 16.02
N THR A 223 14.47 -12.75 16.36
CA THR A 223 15.68 -12.02 16.77
C THR A 223 16.46 -11.48 15.57
N ALA A 224 17.39 -10.55 15.81
CA ALA A 224 18.24 -9.99 14.75
C ALA A 224 19.14 -11.06 14.09
N GLU A 225 19.61 -12.04 14.87
CA GLU A 225 20.43 -13.16 14.40
C GLU A 225 19.61 -14.10 13.52
N GLN A 226 18.40 -14.46 13.95
CA GLN A 226 17.49 -15.30 13.17
C GLN A 226 17.07 -14.61 11.88
N LEU A 227 16.81 -13.30 11.92
CA LEU A 227 16.54 -12.50 10.74
C LEU A 227 17.73 -12.53 9.77
N LEU A 228 18.95 -12.32 10.26
CA LEU A 228 20.15 -12.36 9.42
C LEU A 228 20.37 -13.74 8.78
N GLU A 229 20.15 -14.81 9.54
CA GLU A 229 20.21 -16.18 9.02
C GLU A 229 19.16 -16.41 7.93
N ALA A 230 17.93 -15.91 8.12
CA ALA A 230 16.88 -16.00 7.10
C ALA A 230 17.25 -15.21 5.83
N ILE A 231 17.83 -14.02 5.97
CA ILE A 231 18.34 -13.20 4.86
C ILE A 231 19.42 -13.96 4.08
N HIS A 232 20.35 -14.62 4.77
CA HIS A 232 21.39 -15.45 4.12
C HIS A 232 20.79 -16.67 3.43
N LYS A 233 19.82 -17.34 4.04
CA LYS A 233 19.08 -18.48 3.43
C LYS A 233 18.31 -18.07 2.17
N ALA A 234 17.81 -16.83 2.12
CA ALA A 234 17.20 -16.26 0.93
C ALA A 234 18.22 -15.88 -0.18
N GLY A 235 19.52 -16.09 0.05
CA GLY A 235 20.59 -15.82 -0.91
C GLY A 235 21.10 -14.38 -0.90
N ILE A 236 20.74 -13.57 0.11
CA ILE A 236 21.23 -12.20 0.25
C ILE A 236 22.44 -12.21 1.17
N ASN A 237 23.62 -11.86 0.64
CA ASN A 237 24.80 -11.66 1.48
C ASN A 237 24.72 -10.30 2.19
N ALA A 238 24.04 -10.27 3.34
CA ALA A 238 23.91 -9.10 4.18
C ALA A 238 24.95 -9.09 5.29
N VAL A 239 25.55 -7.93 5.56
CA VAL A 239 26.50 -7.70 6.66
C VAL A 239 26.12 -6.46 7.44
N VAL A 240 26.26 -6.52 8.77
CA VAL A 240 26.00 -5.36 9.63
C VAL A 240 27.02 -4.26 9.27
N PRO A 241 26.59 -3.03 8.98
CA PRO A 241 27.50 -1.95 8.66
C PRO A 241 28.36 -1.59 9.88
N PRO A 242 29.59 -1.09 9.67
CA PRO A 242 30.36 -0.53 10.76
C PRO A 242 29.59 0.67 11.37
N PRO A 243 29.81 0.99 12.66
CA PRO A 243 29.23 2.17 13.29
C PRO A 243 29.51 3.42 12.45
N HIS A 244 28.47 4.24 12.24
CA HIS A 244 28.63 5.48 11.48
C HIS A 244 29.57 6.42 12.24
N LYS A 245 30.64 6.86 11.57
CA LYS A 245 31.51 7.94 12.04
C LYS A 245 31.10 9.20 11.30
N CYS A 246 30.31 10.07 11.94
CA CYS A 246 29.94 11.35 11.37
C CYS A 246 31.15 12.28 11.35
N THR A 247 31.76 12.49 10.17
CA THR A 247 32.88 13.44 10.00
C THR A 247 32.41 14.87 9.70
N GLU A 248 31.09 15.10 9.60
CA GLU A 248 30.50 16.40 9.25
C GLU A 248 30.20 17.30 10.44
N GLU A 249 30.43 16.85 11.68
CA GLU A 249 30.40 17.72 12.88
C GLU A 249 31.67 18.59 13.05
N GLN A 250 32.60 18.54 12.08
CA GLN A 250 33.87 19.28 12.14
C GLN A 250 33.98 20.45 11.14
N LYS A 251 32.88 20.95 10.56
CA LYS A 251 32.86 22.20 9.78
C LYS A 251 31.59 23.01 9.97
#